data_AF-A0A382LA20-F1
#
_entry.id   AF-A0A382LA20-F1
#
_cell.length_a   1.000
_cell.length_b   1.000
_cell.length_c   1.000
_cell.angle_alpha   90.00
_cell.angle_beta   90.00
_cell.angle_gamma   90.00
#
_symmetry.space_group_name_H-M   'P 1'
#
loop_
_entity.id
_entity.type
_entity.pdbx_description
1 polymer ?
#
loop_
_entity_poly.entity_id
_entity_poly.type
_entity_poly.pdbx_seq_one_letter_code
_entity_poly.pdbx_strand_id
1 'polypeptide(L)'
;MNVYEFIREKTEGFQENAAEFRAKLEPRFRNWSHTINDKITNTLNNPWIANLNPFDKKVTSPSEVVITNKVTEKVYKELKEKLGQEIFAGEWEMIDQDCINQFAEITGDTQWIHTDPERAKKESPFKSTIAHGFLTLSL
;
A
#
# COMPACT_ATOMS: atom_id res chain seq x y z
N MET A 1 -13.34 -13.50 -16.35
CA MET A 1 -12.95 -13.96 -15.01
C MET A 1 -13.46 -12.94 -14.00
N ASN A 2 -14.21 -13.35 -12.97
CA ASN A 2 -14.62 -12.44 -11.89
C ASN A 2 -13.36 -12.02 -11.10
N VAL A 3 -13.19 -10.73 -10.83
CA VAL A 3 -12.07 -10.20 -10.03
C VAL A 3 -11.97 -10.92 -8.68
N TYR A 4 -13.11 -11.29 -8.11
CA TYR A 4 -13.19 -12.09 -6.88
C TYR A 4 -12.58 -13.49 -7.03
N GLU A 5 -12.91 -14.21 -8.11
CA GLU A 5 -12.37 -15.56 -8.36
C GLU A 5 -10.87 -15.51 -8.66
N PHE A 6 -10.42 -14.49 -9.40
CA PHE A 6 -9.01 -14.27 -9.68
C PHE A 6 -8.21 -14.00 -8.39
N ILE A 7 -8.75 -13.18 -7.49
CA ILE A 7 -8.11 -12.88 -6.20
C ILE A 7 -8.12 -14.11 -5.28
N ARG A 8 -9.22 -14.89 -5.24
CA ARG A 8 -9.32 -16.13 -4.46
C ARG A 8 -8.30 -17.16 -4.93
N GLU A 9 -8.24 -17.43 -6.24
CA GLU A 9 -7.28 -18.35 -6.87
C GLU A 9 -5.83 -17.92 -6.59
N LYS A 10 -5.54 -16.61 -6.68
CA LYS A 10 -4.21 -16.07 -6.35
C LYS A 10 -3.85 -16.17 -4.87
N THR A 11 -4.84 -16.11 -3.97
CA THR A 11 -4.64 -16.15 -2.51
C THR A 11 -4.44 -17.57 -2.01
N GLU A 12 -5.21 -18.53 -2.52
CA GLU A 12 -5.01 -19.98 -2.26
C GLU A 12 -3.62 -20.42 -2.75
N GLY A 13 -3.22 -19.95 -3.93
CA GLY A 13 -1.86 -20.14 -4.42
C GLY A 13 -0.77 -19.47 -3.56
N PHE A 14 -1.06 -18.39 -2.84
CA PHE A 14 -0.07 -17.71 -1.99
C PHE A 14 0.21 -18.46 -0.68
N GLN A 15 -0.79 -19.14 -0.12
CA GLN A 15 -0.65 -19.94 1.11
C GLN A 15 0.11 -21.25 0.85
N GLU A 16 -0.17 -21.95 -0.25
CA GLU A 16 0.58 -23.15 -0.62
C GLU A 16 2.00 -22.82 -1.12
N ASN A 17 2.17 -21.68 -1.81
CA ASN A 17 3.46 -21.25 -2.33
C ASN A 17 4.25 -20.33 -1.40
N ALA A 18 3.91 -20.19 -0.12
CA ALA A 18 4.74 -19.36 0.78
C ALA A 18 6.20 -19.85 0.82
N ALA A 19 6.41 -21.16 0.72
CA ALA A 19 7.74 -21.78 0.60
C ALA A 19 8.39 -21.55 -0.78
N GLU A 20 7.63 -21.68 -1.89
CA GLU A 20 8.13 -21.39 -3.24
C GLU A 20 8.41 -19.89 -3.46
N PHE A 21 7.59 -19.01 -2.88
CA PHE A 21 7.74 -17.56 -2.90
C PHE A 21 8.99 -17.16 -2.10
N ARG A 22 9.23 -17.78 -0.93
CA ARG A 22 10.49 -17.67 -0.19
C ARG A 22 11.68 -18.14 -1.04
N ALA A 23 11.59 -19.30 -1.71
CA ALA A 23 12.64 -19.84 -2.57
C ALA A 23 12.90 -19.01 -3.84
N LYS A 24 11.90 -18.27 -4.33
CA LYS A 24 12.00 -17.36 -5.48
C LYS A 24 12.55 -15.97 -5.10
N LEU A 25 12.41 -15.60 -3.82
CA LEU A 25 12.92 -14.36 -3.23
C LEU A 25 14.34 -14.51 -2.67
N GLU A 26 14.69 -15.66 -2.09
CA GLU A 26 16.03 -15.98 -1.55
C GLU A 26 17.20 -15.63 -2.49
N PRO A 27 17.15 -15.93 -3.81
CA PRO A 27 18.23 -15.61 -4.74
C PRO A 27 18.44 -14.11 -4.91
N ARG A 28 17.38 -13.30 -4.75
CA ARG A 28 17.42 -11.84 -4.99
C ARG A 28 17.89 -11.06 -3.78
N PHE A 29 17.76 -11.63 -2.57
CA PHE A 29 18.11 -10.96 -1.31
C PHE A 29 19.43 -11.43 -0.69
N ARG A 30 20.03 -12.50 -1.22
CA ARG A 30 21.33 -13.02 -0.78
C ARG A 30 22.47 -11.98 -0.87
N ASN A 31 22.32 -10.97 -1.73
CA ASN A 31 23.30 -9.89 -1.91
C ASN A 31 23.01 -8.64 -1.05
N TRP A 32 21.91 -8.60 -0.30
CA TRP A 32 21.66 -7.54 0.67
C TRP A 32 22.41 -7.83 1.97
N SER A 33 22.86 -6.77 2.66
CA SER A 33 23.65 -6.90 3.88
C SER A 33 22.98 -7.85 4.89
N HIS A 34 23.79 -8.62 5.62
CA HIS A 34 23.31 -9.57 6.63
C HIS A 34 22.35 -8.95 7.63
N THR A 35 22.58 -7.70 8.04
CA THR A 35 21.69 -6.97 8.97
C THR A 35 20.29 -6.72 8.41
N ILE A 36 20.14 -6.51 7.10
CA ILE A 36 18.83 -6.37 6.44
C ILE A 36 18.19 -7.73 6.29
N ASN A 37 18.96 -8.74 5.88
CA ASN A 37 18.48 -10.11 5.74
C ASN A 37 17.95 -10.67 7.07
N ASP A 38 18.65 -10.42 8.16
CA ASP A 38 18.31 -10.89 9.52
C ASP A 38 17.10 -10.13 10.10
N LYS A 39 16.92 -8.84 9.76
CA LYS A 39 15.74 -8.08 10.17
C LYS A 39 14.48 -8.51 9.43
N ILE A 40 14.58 -8.77 8.12
CA ILE A 40 13.45 -9.24 7.30
C ILE A 40 13.02 -10.64 7.73
N THR A 41 13.98 -11.56 7.90
CA THR A 41 13.69 -12.93 8.34
C THR A 41 13.07 -12.97 9.74
N ASN A 42 13.56 -12.18 10.70
CA ASN A 42 12.97 -12.09 12.04
C ASN A 42 11.58 -11.42 12.06
N THR A 43 11.34 -10.44 11.18
CA THR A 43 10.02 -9.78 11.08
C THR A 43 8.97 -10.73 10.48
N LEU A 44 9.33 -11.50 9.47
CA LEU A 44 8.45 -12.46 8.79
C LEU A 44 8.22 -13.75 9.59
N ASN A 45 9.07 -14.05 10.58
CA ASN A 45 8.89 -15.19 11.50
C ASN A 45 8.10 -14.79 12.77
N ASN A 46 7.57 -13.58 12.85
CA ASN A 46 6.85 -13.10 14.03
C ASN A 46 5.39 -13.60 14.01
N PRO A 47 4.90 -14.29 15.07
CA PRO A 47 3.57 -14.90 15.09
C PRO A 47 2.40 -13.97 14.79
N TRP A 48 2.53 -12.66 15.04
CA TRP A 48 1.47 -11.70 14.71
C TRP A 48 1.32 -11.47 13.19
N ILE A 49 2.38 -11.60 12.39
CA ILE A 49 2.29 -11.51 10.92
C ILE A 49 1.65 -12.76 10.34
N ALA A 50 1.86 -13.93 10.95
CA ALA A 50 1.21 -15.18 10.51
C ALA A 50 -0.33 -15.12 10.61
N ASN A 51 -0.87 -14.28 11.50
CA ASN A 51 -2.30 -14.05 11.67
C ASN A 51 -2.82 -12.79 10.97
N LEU A 52 -1.94 -12.02 10.31
CA LEU A 52 -2.37 -10.95 9.41
C LEU A 52 -2.78 -11.55 8.09
N ASN A 53 -4.05 -11.93 8.01
CA ASN A 53 -4.69 -12.25 6.74
C ASN A 53 -5.52 -11.02 6.32
N PRO A 54 -4.96 -10.10 5.51
CA PRO A 54 -5.60 -8.81 5.16
C PRO A 54 -6.92 -8.95 4.39
N PHE A 55 -7.32 -10.19 4.06
CA PHE A 55 -8.54 -10.52 3.32
C PHE A 55 -9.39 -11.60 4.01
N ASP A 56 -9.13 -11.91 5.29
CA ASP A 56 -9.96 -12.82 6.05
C ASP A 56 -11.33 -12.19 6.35
N LYS A 57 -12.39 -12.71 5.71
CA LYS A 57 -13.77 -12.33 6.00
C LYS A 57 -14.21 -12.67 7.44
N LYS A 58 -13.38 -13.35 8.24
CA LYS A 58 -13.64 -13.54 9.68
C LYS A 58 -13.34 -12.30 10.53
N VAL A 59 -12.95 -11.17 9.93
CA VAL A 59 -13.11 -9.87 10.56
C VAL A 59 -14.61 -9.55 10.59
N THR A 60 -15.26 -10.00 11.67
CA THR A 60 -16.57 -9.59 12.20
C THR A 60 -17.59 -9.11 11.16
N SER A 61 -18.64 -9.91 10.90
CA SER A 61 -19.90 -9.37 10.40
C SER A 61 -20.22 -8.12 11.23
N PRO A 62 -20.42 -6.94 10.63
CA PRO A 62 -20.75 -5.76 11.39
C PRO A 62 -21.98 -6.11 12.23
N SER A 63 -21.87 -5.97 13.54
CA SER A 63 -23.05 -5.87 14.38
C SER A 63 -23.98 -4.86 13.73
N GLU A 64 -25.28 -5.16 13.71
CA GLU A 64 -26.30 -4.30 13.12
C GLU A 64 -26.07 -2.86 13.58
N VAL A 65 -25.77 -1.96 12.65
CA VAL A 65 -25.29 -0.62 12.98
C VAL A 65 -26.45 0.15 13.62
N VAL A 66 -26.47 0.22 14.95
CA VAL A 66 -27.47 0.97 15.70
C VAL A 66 -27.10 2.45 15.63
N ILE A 67 -27.63 3.15 14.62
CA ILE A 67 -27.49 4.60 14.52
C ILE A 67 -28.62 5.27 15.31
N THR A 68 -28.30 5.79 16.50
CA THR A 68 -29.29 6.43 17.39
C THR A 68 -29.56 7.89 17.07
N ASN A 69 -28.62 8.56 16.38
CA ASN A 69 -28.73 9.97 16.01
C ASN A 69 -29.41 10.12 14.63
N LYS A 70 -30.53 10.87 14.59
CA LYS A 70 -31.31 11.09 13.35
C LYS A 70 -30.52 11.76 12.22
N VAL A 71 -29.58 12.64 12.53
CA VAL A 71 -28.72 13.29 11.52
C VAL A 71 -27.76 12.26 10.93
N THR A 72 -27.12 11.47 11.78
CA THR A 72 -26.23 10.38 11.35
C THR A 72 -26.99 9.34 10.53
N GLU A 73 -28.23 9.00 10.90
CA GLU A 73 -29.07 8.05 10.15
C GLU A 73 -29.35 8.56 8.73
N LYS A 74 -29.68 9.85 8.60
CA LYS A 74 -29.92 10.49 7.32
C LYS A 74 -28.67 10.45 6.43
N VAL A 75 -27.51 10.89 6.95
CA VAL A 75 -26.24 10.87 6.22
C VAL A 75 -25.85 9.45 5.80
N TYR A 76 -26.02 8.47 6.68
CA TYR A 76 -25.74 7.07 6.37
C TYR A 76 -26.60 6.54 5.22
N LYS A 77 -27.91 6.82 5.22
CA LYS A 77 -28.82 6.44 4.13
C LYS A 77 -28.39 7.08 2.81
N GLU A 78 -28.11 8.39 2.82
CA GLU A 78 -27.65 9.12 1.63
C GLU A 78 -26.32 8.57 1.07
N LEU A 79 -25.35 8.23 1.92
CA LEU A 79 -24.09 7.62 1.50
C LEU A 79 -24.29 6.20 0.94
N LYS A 80 -25.17 5.41 1.57
CA LYS A 80 -25.47 4.03 1.15
C LYS A 80 -26.10 3.97 -0.25
N GLU A 81 -26.96 4.93 -0.57
CA GLU A 81 -27.59 5.05 -1.89
C GLU A 81 -26.59 5.43 -3.00
N LYS A 82 -25.48 6.07 -2.64
CA LYS A 82 -24.41 6.49 -3.57
C LYS A 82 -23.29 5.46 -3.74
N LEU A 83 -23.39 4.29 -3.11
CA LEU A 83 -22.36 3.26 -3.24
C LEU A 83 -22.18 2.82 -4.70
N GLY A 84 -20.92 2.74 -5.13
CA GLY A 84 -20.56 2.36 -6.49
C GLY A 84 -20.68 3.49 -7.53
N GLN A 85 -21.03 4.70 -7.13
CA GLN A 85 -21.05 5.88 -7.99
C GLN A 85 -19.75 6.68 -7.81
N GLU A 86 -19.20 7.18 -8.91
CA GLU A 86 -18.11 8.16 -8.85
C GLU A 86 -18.66 9.48 -8.32
N ILE A 87 -18.13 9.95 -7.20
CA ILE A 87 -18.60 11.17 -6.53
C ILE A 87 -17.75 12.41 -6.87
N PHE A 88 -16.51 12.18 -7.33
CA PHE A 88 -15.56 13.23 -7.63
C PHE A 88 -14.43 12.66 -8.49
N ALA A 89 -14.09 13.37 -9.56
CA ALA A 89 -12.84 13.23 -10.29
C ALA A 89 -12.14 14.59 -10.21
N GLY A 90 -10.91 14.60 -9.68
CA GLY A 90 -10.13 15.82 -9.52
C GLY A 90 -9.62 16.37 -10.84
N GLU A 91 -9.30 17.65 -10.86
CA GLU A 91 -8.56 18.27 -11.96
C GLU A 91 -7.10 17.79 -11.96
N TRP A 92 -6.43 17.93 -13.10
CA TRP A 92 -5.00 17.61 -13.20
C TRP A 92 -4.18 18.60 -12.38
N GLU A 93 -3.31 18.07 -11.52
CA GLU A 93 -2.36 18.85 -10.73
C GLU A 93 -0.92 18.55 -11.17
N MET A 94 -0.11 19.59 -11.34
CA MET A 94 1.31 19.45 -11.65
C MET A 94 2.10 19.22 -10.37
N ILE A 95 2.74 18.05 -10.27
CA ILE A 95 3.65 17.74 -9.17
C ILE A 95 5.08 18.04 -9.61
N ASP A 96 5.59 19.19 -9.17
CA ASP A 96 6.95 19.62 -9.46
C ASP A 96 7.96 19.16 -8.39
N GLN A 97 9.24 19.42 -8.66
CA GLN A 97 10.31 19.02 -7.75
C GLN A 97 10.26 19.75 -6.40
N ASP A 98 9.71 20.96 -6.35
CA ASP A 98 9.61 21.74 -5.12
C ASP A 98 8.58 21.12 -4.17
N CYS A 99 7.41 20.74 -4.68
CA CYS A 99 6.40 19.98 -3.95
C CYS A 99 6.97 18.66 -3.39
N ILE A 100 7.70 17.91 -4.22
CA ILE A 100 8.37 16.67 -3.80
C ILE A 100 9.38 16.94 -2.67
N ASN A 101 10.18 18.00 -2.78
CA ASN A 101 11.19 18.36 -1.77
C ASN A 101 10.55 18.82 -0.46
N GLN A 102 9.50 19.63 -0.51
CA GLN A 102 8.77 20.06 0.69
C GLN A 102 8.14 18.86 1.42
N PHE A 103 7.60 17.90 0.67
CA PHE A 103 7.07 16.67 1.27
C PHE A 103 8.18 15.86 1.97
N ALA A 104 9.37 15.79 1.38
CA ALA A 104 10.53 15.17 2.01
C ALA A 104 10.93 15.87 3.32
N GLU A 105 10.91 17.20 3.35
CA GLU A 105 11.24 17.99 4.56
C GLU A 105 10.24 17.73 5.69
N ILE A 106 8.93 17.71 5.39
CA ILE A 106 7.87 17.52 6.38
C ILE A 106 7.86 16.08 6.91
N THR A 107 8.04 15.10 6.04
CA THR A 107 7.94 13.68 6.41
C THR A 107 9.26 13.08 6.90
N GLY A 108 10.39 13.75 6.62
CA GLY A 108 11.72 13.22 6.85
C GLY A 108 12.14 12.15 5.83
N ASP A 109 11.34 11.87 4.80
CA ASP A 109 11.72 10.95 3.73
C ASP A 109 12.57 11.66 2.67
N THR A 110 13.87 11.74 2.97
CA THR A 110 14.86 12.37 2.10
C THR A 110 15.57 11.38 1.18
N GLN A 111 14.92 10.27 0.79
CA GLN A 111 15.52 9.33 -0.16
C GLN A 111 15.89 10.04 -1.48
N TRP A 112 17.11 9.81 -1.96
CA TRP A 112 17.67 10.48 -3.14
C TRP A 112 16.86 10.29 -4.43
N ILE A 113 16.06 9.21 -4.51
CA ILE A 113 15.16 8.98 -5.65
C ILE A 113 14.05 10.04 -5.76
N HIS A 114 13.79 10.76 -4.67
CA HIS A 114 12.84 11.86 -4.59
C HIS A 114 13.55 13.22 -4.66
N THR A 115 14.68 13.37 -3.97
CA THR A 115 15.27 14.69 -3.65
C THR A 115 16.56 15.05 -4.39
N ASP A 116 17.19 14.11 -5.12
CA ASP A 116 18.45 14.35 -5.85
C ASP A 116 18.30 14.12 -7.36
N PRO A 117 17.95 15.17 -8.14
CA PRO A 117 17.80 15.09 -9.59
C PRO A 117 19.05 14.61 -10.34
N GLU A 118 20.23 15.06 -9.91
CA GLU A 118 21.48 14.74 -10.59
C GLU A 118 21.85 13.27 -10.43
N ARG A 119 21.69 12.74 -9.21
CA ARG A 119 21.89 11.33 -8.94
C ARG A 119 20.78 10.49 -9.56
N ALA A 120 19.52 10.92 -9.46
CA ALA A 120 18.38 10.23 -10.10
C ALA A 120 18.60 10.08 -11.60
N LYS A 121 19.05 11.13 -12.29
CA LYS A 121 19.38 11.07 -13.72
C LYS A 121 20.43 10.02 -14.07
N LYS A 122 21.45 9.83 -13.22
CA LYS A 122 22.55 8.89 -13.46
C LYS A 122 22.18 7.46 -13.05
N GLU A 123 21.73 7.29 -11.82
CA GLU A 123 21.61 6.00 -11.13
C GLU A 123 20.19 5.43 -11.13
N SER A 124 19.15 6.27 -11.18
CA SER A 124 17.76 5.78 -11.13
C SER A 124 17.42 5.00 -12.41
N PRO A 125 16.63 3.92 -12.32
CA PRO A 125 16.02 3.29 -13.49
C PRO A 125 15.07 4.24 -14.23
N PHE A 126 14.51 5.24 -13.54
CA PHE A 126 13.58 6.22 -14.11
C PHE A 126 14.29 7.42 -14.78
N LYS A 127 15.61 7.57 -14.60
CA LYS A 127 16.42 8.68 -15.14
C LYS A 127 15.92 10.08 -14.79
N SER A 128 15.11 10.17 -13.74
CA SER A 128 14.57 11.37 -13.11
C SER A 128 14.20 11.02 -11.67
N THR A 129 13.99 12.04 -10.86
CA THR A 129 13.28 11.91 -9.58
C THR A 129 11.85 11.44 -9.80
N ILE A 130 11.30 10.79 -8.78
CA ILE A 130 9.90 10.39 -8.71
C ILE A 130 9.27 11.00 -7.46
N ALA A 131 7.95 11.23 -7.47
CA ALA A 131 7.24 11.66 -6.28
C ALA A 131 7.23 10.56 -5.20
N HIS A 132 7.07 10.97 -3.93
CA HIS A 132 6.83 10.02 -2.84
C HIS A 132 5.49 9.32 -3.04
N GLY A 133 5.43 8.01 -2.77
CA GLY A 133 4.15 7.28 -2.82
C GLY A 133 3.13 7.85 -1.84
N PHE A 134 3.58 8.31 -0.67
CA PHE A 134 2.71 8.97 0.32
C PHE A 134 2.30 10.38 -0.08
N LEU A 135 3.05 11.07 -0.94
CA LEU A 135 2.61 12.34 -1.52
C LEU A 135 1.39 12.08 -2.41
N THR A 136 1.45 11.11 -3.33
CA THR A 136 0.30 10.74 -4.18
C THR A 136 -0.94 10.30 -3.40
N LEU A 137 -0.76 9.61 -2.26
CA LEU A 137 -1.88 9.22 -1.40
C LEU A 137 -2.52 10.39 -0.64
N SER A 138 -1.78 11.47 -0.43
CA SER A 138 -2.21 12.63 0.38
C SER A 138 -2.93 13.71 -0.43
N LEU A 139 -2.91 13.61 -1.77
CA LEU A 139 -3.63 14.46 -2.71
C LEU A 139 -5.07 13.97 -2.89
#